data_AF-A0A3M2CCH7-F1
#
_entry.id   AF-A0A3M2CCH7-F1
#
_cell.length_a   1.000
_cell.length_b   1.000
_cell.length_c   1.000
_cell.angle_alpha   90.00
_cell.angle_beta   90.00
_cell.angle_gamma   90.00
#
_symmetry.space_group_name_H-M   'P 1'
#
loop_
_entity.id
_entity.type
_entity.pdbx_description
1 polymer ?
#
loop_
_entity_poly.entity_id
_entity_poly.type
_entity_poly.pdbx_seq_one_letter_code
_entity_poly.pdbx_strand_id
1 'polypeptide(L)'
;MAVRSALVFLALAPPLMLLSFVVPGAWGEVLFTLLAAAFPVALIALGAARRGRLGPLALPLALLLVILVAALAGMLALRGRVADGPWFGGLPLAAALELYGIFLLPLLLVGLAYALTFDRHFLPDGELERLRARFPREPEA
;
A
#
# COMPACT_ATOMS: atom_id res chain seq x y z
N MET A 1 -2.59 -9.11 17.69
CA MET A 1 -2.95 -10.12 16.65
C MET A 1 -2.55 -9.66 15.25
N ALA A 2 -2.87 -8.43 14.84
CA ALA A 2 -2.58 -7.90 13.50
C ALA A 2 -1.12 -8.06 13.03
N VAL A 3 -0.14 -7.81 13.92
CA VAL A 3 1.30 -7.99 13.60
C VAL A 3 1.64 -9.44 13.30
N ARG A 4 1.14 -10.39 14.11
CA ARG A 4 1.43 -11.82 13.93
C ARG A 4 0.81 -12.36 12.64
N SER A 5 -0.42 -11.96 12.32
CA SER A 5 -1.06 -12.33 11.05
C SER A 5 -0.35 -11.71 9.85
N ALA A 6 0.11 -10.46 9.94
CA ALA A 6 0.86 -9.81 8.87
C ALA A 6 2.20 -10.52 8.61
N LEU A 7 2.95 -10.90 9.67
CA LEU A 7 4.19 -11.64 9.53
C LEU A 7 4.00 -13.01 8.89
N VAL A 8 2.99 -13.77 9.33
CA VAL A 8 2.66 -15.08 8.74
C VAL A 8 2.28 -14.91 7.27
N PHE A 9 1.43 -13.93 6.96
CA PHE A 9 1.07 -13.63 5.59
C PHE A 9 2.28 -13.27 4.74
N LEU A 10 3.15 -12.36 5.21
CA LEU A 10 4.35 -11.93 4.47
C LEU A 10 5.37 -13.05 4.27
N ALA A 11 5.46 -14.00 5.21
CA ALA A 11 6.32 -15.17 5.07
C ALA A 11 5.77 -16.17 4.03
N LEU A 12 4.44 -16.34 3.99
CA LEU A 12 3.78 -17.30 3.10
C LEU A 12 3.46 -16.73 1.71
N ALA A 13 3.27 -15.43 1.58
CA ALA A 13 2.84 -14.81 0.32
C ALA A 13 3.85 -15.02 -0.82
N PRO A 14 5.17 -14.80 -0.66
CA PRO A 14 6.14 -15.04 -1.74
C PRO A 14 6.17 -16.49 -2.26
N PRO A 15 6.25 -17.55 -1.42
CA PRO A 15 6.20 -18.92 -1.94
C PRO A 15 4.82 -19.24 -2.55
N LEU A 16 3.72 -18.72 -2.01
CA LEU A 16 2.39 -18.91 -2.61
C LEU A 16 2.24 -18.20 -3.96
N MET A 17 2.86 -17.02 -4.12
CA MET A 17 2.96 -16.35 -5.42
C MET A 17 3.73 -17.21 -6.41
N LEU A 18 4.87 -17.79 -6.01
CA LEU A 18 5.61 -18.70 -6.90
C LEU A 18 4.77 -19.94 -7.28
N LEU A 19 4.05 -20.52 -6.33
CA LEU A 19 3.18 -21.66 -6.58
C LEU A 19 2.02 -21.32 -7.53
N SER A 20 1.54 -20.07 -7.53
CA SER A 20 0.47 -19.64 -8.43
C SER A 20 0.82 -19.76 -9.93
N PHE A 21 2.11 -19.76 -10.29
CA PHE A 21 2.56 -20.00 -11.67
C PHE A 21 2.45 -21.47 -12.10
N VAL A 22 2.40 -22.40 -11.13
CA VAL A 22 2.25 -23.84 -11.39
C VAL A 22 0.78 -24.24 -11.44
N VAL A 23 -0.11 -23.46 -10.81
CA VAL A 23 -1.56 -23.69 -10.82
C VAL A 23 -2.15 -23.18 -12.14
N PRO A 24 -2.64 -24.06 -13.03
CA PRO A 24 -3.18 -23.63 -14.31
C PRO A 24 -4.54 -22.93 -14.16
N GLY A 25 -4.79 -21.97 -15.05
CA GLY A 25 -6.08 -21.31 -15.20
C GLY A 25 -6.32 -20.13 -14.26
N ALA A 26 -7.58 -19.67 -14.22
CA ALA A 26 -7.98 -18.44 -13.52
C ALA A 26 -7.68 -18.45 -12.01
N TRP A 27 -7.60 -19.62 -11.38
CA TRP A 27 -7.32 -19.74 -9.95
C TRP A 27 -5.91 -19.29 -9.57
N GLY A 28 -4.90 -19.62 -10.39
CA GLY A 28 -3.52 -19.16 -10.19
C GLY A 28 -3.45 -17.63 -10.35
N GLU A 29 -4.11 -17.09 -11.37
CA GLU A 29 -4.12 -15.66 -11.65
C GLU A 29 -4.84 -14.85 -10.56
N VAL A 30 -5.98 -15.34 -10.06
CA VAL A 30 -6.71 -14.73 -8.93
C VAL A 30 -5.87 -14.78 -7.65
N LEU A 31 -5.26 -15.93 -7.35
CA LEU A 31 -4.39 -16.08 -6.18
C LEU A 31 -3.22 -15.11 -6.24
N PHE A 32 -2.53 -15.04 -7.38
CA PHE A 32 -1.43 -14.10 -7.59
C PHE A 32 -1.88 -12.65 -7.40
N THR A 33 -3.00 -12.26 -8.02
CA THR A 33 -3.55 -10.90 -7.94
C THR A 33 -3.82 -10.50 -6.48
N LEU A 34 -4.48 -11.36 -5.72
CA LEU A 34 -4.80 -11.09 -4.32
C LEU A 34 -3.54 -11.00 -3.46
N LEU A 35 -2.59 -11.92 -3.64
CA LEU A 35 -1.33 -11.90 -2.90
C LEU A 35 -0.52 -10.65 -3.24
N ALA A 36 -0.41 -10.29 -4.53
CA ALA A 36 0.37 -9.15 -5.01
C ALA A 36 -0.22 -7.82 -4.51
N ALA A 37 -1.54 -7.68 -4.50
CA ALA A 37 -2.22 -6.52 -3.94
C ALA A 37 -2.05 -6.42 -2.42
N ALA A 38 -2.19 -7.54 -1.71
CA ALA A 38 -2.15 -7.55 -0.24
C ALA A 38 -0.73 -7.45 0.34
N PHE A 39 0.31 -7.83 -0.41
CA PHE A 39 1.70 -7.79 0.05
C PHE A 39 2.18 -6.42 0.53
N PRO A 40 2.14 -5.34 -0.28
CA PRO A 40 2.55 -4.01 0.18
C PRO A 40 1.66 -3.49 1.32
N VAL A 41 0.36 -3.78 1.29
CA VAL A 41 -0.57 -3.40 2.36
C VAL A 41 -0.20 -4.06 3.68
N ALA A 42 0.15 -5.35 3.66
CA ALA A 42 0.60 -6.09 4.83
C ALA A 42 1.95 -5.57 5.37
N LEU A 43 2.88 -5.18 4.49
CA LEU A 43 4.13 -4.52 4.90
C LEU A 43 3.87 -3.18 5.60
N ILE A 44 3.03 -2.33 5.01
CA ILE A 44 2.68 -1.04 5.62
C ILE A 44 1.95 -1.26 6.95
N ALA A 45 1.00 -2.19 6.98
CA ALA A 45 0.27 -2.53 8.21
C ALA A 45 1.20 -3.05 9.31
N LEU A 46 2.21 -3.85 8.97
CA LEU A 46 3.21 -4.34 9.91
C LEU A 46 4.01 -3.17 10.52
N GLY A 47 4.46 -2.22 9.70
CA GLY A 47 5.18 -1.04 10.16
C GLY A 47 4.31 -0.03 10.94
N ALA A 48 3.05 0.12 10.55
CA ALA A 48 2.12 1.09 11.13
C ALA A 48 1.46 0.59 12.43
N ALA A 49 1.37 -0.72 12.67
CA ALA A 49 0.65 -1.30 13.81
C ALA A 49 1.40 -1.10 15.15
N ARG A 50 1.34 0.11 15.71
CA ARG A 50 1.83 0.41 17.07
C ARG A 50 0.96 -0.31 18.11
N ARG A 51 1.59 -1.04 19.04
CA ARG A 51 0.92 -1.87 20.08
C ARG A 51 -0.08 -2.89 19.51
N GLY A 52 0.10 -3.30 18.25
CA GLY A 52 -0.72 -4.34 17.61
C GLY A 52 -2.10 -3.89 17.11
N ARG A 53 -2.37 -2.57 17.00
CA ARG A 53 -3.60 -2.00 16.43
C ARG A 53 -3.26 -1.00 15.32
N LEU A 54 -4.09 -0.96 14.28
CA LEU A 54 -3.95 -0.01 13.16
C LEU A 54 -4.68 1.32 13.42
N GLY A 55 -5.70 1.32 14.28
CA GLY A 55 -6.47 2.52 14.60
C GLY A 55 -7.10 3.15 13.34
N PRO A 56 -7.07 4.50 13.18
CA PRO A 56 -7.68 5.18 12.04
C PRO A 56 -7.02 4.86 10.69
N LEU A 57 -5.79 4.30 10.68
CA LEU A 57 -5.11 3.88 9.46
C LEU A 57 -5.73 2.62 8.82
N ALA A 58 -6.62 1.91 9.53
CA ALA A 58 -7.29 0.75 8.98
C ALA A 58 -8.13 1.08 7.72
N LEU A 59 -8.79 2.23 7.70
CA LEU A 59 -9.62 2.65 6.56
C LEU A 59 -8.77 2.98 5.31
N PRO A 60 -7.72 3.83 5.39
CA PRO A 60 -6.81 4.03 4.27
C PRO A 60 -6.17 2.75 3.75
N LEU A 61 -5.78 1.83 4.64
CA LEU A 61 -5.19 0.55 4.22
C LEU A 61 -6.18 -0.38 3.52
N ALA A 62 -7.44 -0.41 3.99
CA ALA A 62 -8.49 -1.15 3.32
C ALA A 62 -8.80 -0.56 1.93
N LEU A 63 -8.85 0.77 1.82
CA LEU A 63 -9.05 1.43 0.54
C LEU A 63 -7.89 1.19 -0.42
N LEU A 64 -6.65 1.24 0.07
CA LEU A 64 -5.45 0.90 -0.70
C LEU A 64 -5.51 -0.54 -1.23
N LEU A 65 -5.92 -1.49 -0.39
CA LEU A 65 -6.09 -2.88 -0.82
C LEU A 65 -7.12 -3.00 -1.95
N VAL A 66 -8.28 -2.36 -1.81
CA VAL A 66 -9.33 -2.38 -2.84
C VAL A 66 -8.83 -1.79 -4.16
N ILE A 67 -8.11 -0.67 -4.10
CA ILE A 67 -7.52 -0.02 -5.29
C ILE A 67 -6.55 -0.97 -5.99
N LEU A 68 -5.63 -1.59 -5.25
CA LEU A 68 -4.63 -2.49 -5.82
C LEU A 68 -5.26 -3.75 -6.41
N VAL A 69 -6.23 -4.36 -5.71
CA VAL A 69 -6.98 -5.52 -6.23
C VAL A 69 -7.72 -5.14 -7.52
N ALA A 70 -8.43 -4.00 -7.53
CA ALA A 70 -9.18 -3.56 -8.70
C ALA A 70 -8.26 -3.27 -9.90
N ALA A 71 -7.14 -2.59 -9.69
CA ALA A 71 -6.19 -2.27 -10.75
C ALA A 71 -5.54 -3.53 -11.33
N LEU A 72 -5.06 -4.43 -10.48
CA LEU A 72 -4.44 -5.69 -10.92
C LEU A 72 -5.44 -6.63 -11.60
N ALA A 73 -6.66 -6.77 -11.04
CA ALA A 73 -7.72 -7.55 -11.68
C ALA A 73 -8.13 -6.96 -13.03
N GLY A 74 -8.19 -5.62 -13.14
CA GLY A 74 -8.46 -4.94 -14.40
C GLY A 74 -7.35 -5.17 -15.42
N MET A 75 -6.08 -5.11 -15.03
CA MET A 75 -4.96 -5.44 -15.91
C MET A 75 -5.01 -6.89 -16.38
N LEU A 76 -5.34 -7.83 -15.50
CA LEU A 76 -5.50 -9.23 -15.84
C LEU A 76 -6.65 -9.44 -16.84
N ALA A 77 -7.79 -8.77 -16.65
CA ALA A 77 -8.93 -8.81 -17.56
C ALA A 77 -8.61 -8.23 -18.95
N LEU A 78 -7.66 -7.29 -19.03
CA LEU A 78 -7.21 -6.66 -20.26
C LEU A 78 -5.98 -7.34 -20.89
N ARG A 79 -5.53 -8.47 -20.33
CA ARG A 79 -4.36 -9.20 -20.83
C ARG A 79 -4.54 -9.54 -22.31
N GLY A 80 -3.54 -9.19 -23.12
CA GLY A 80 -3.55 -9.40 -24.57
C GLY A 80 -4.35 -8.38 -25.37
N ARG A 81 -4.92 -7.34 -24.74
CA ARG A 81 -5.67 -6.25 -25.39
C ARG A 81 -5.08 -4.88 -25.04
N VAL A 82 -3.75 -4.78 -25.03
CA VAL A 82 -3.04 -3.59 -24.52
C VAL A 82 -3.17 -2.38 -25.46
N ALA A 83 -3.18 -2.61 -26.78
CA ALA A 83 -3.24 -1.53 -27.79
C ALA A 83 -4.67 -1.23 -28.29
N ASP A 84 -5.55 -2.24 -28.31
CA ASP A 84 -6.90 -2.13 -28.88
C ASP A 84 -7.98 -1.76 -27.83
N GLY A 85 -7.55 -1.39 -26.62
CA GLY A 85 -8.43 -1.07 -25.50
C GLY A 85 -8.98 0.36 -25.54
N PRO A 86 -10.04 0.65 -24.76
CA PRO A 86 -10.53 2.02 -24.58
C PRO A 86 -9.44 2.91 -23.98
N TRP A 87 -9.47 4.19 -24.31
CA TRP A 87 -8.52 5.18 -23.79
C TRP A 87 -9.07 5.85 -22.54
N PHE A 88 -8.21 6.08 -21.56
CA PHE A 88 -8.53 6.79 -20.33
C PHE A 88 -7.38 7.72 -19.94
N GLY A 89 -7.67 9.01 -19.74
CA GLY A 89 -6.66 9.99 -19.34
C GLY A 89 -5.50 10.19 -20.34
N GLY A 90 -5.69 9.83 -21.60
CA GLY A 90 -4.64 9.94 -22.64
C GLY A 90 -3.77 8.69 -22.79
N LEU A 91 -4.12 7.57 -22.16
CA LEU A 91 -3.43 6.28 -22.29
C LEU A 91 -4.43 5.16 -22.62
N PRO A 92 -3.99 4.05 -23.25
CA PRO A 92 -4.76 2.81 -23.29
C PRO A 92 -5.11 2.35 -21.87
N LEU A 93 -6.31 1.81 -21.66
CA LEU A 93 -6.83 1.49 -20.33
C LEU A 93 -5.89 0.61 -19.50
N ALA A 94 -5.22 -0.37 -20.11
CA ALA A 94 -4.25 -1.22 -19.41
C ALA A 94 -3.09 -0.39 -18.82
N ALA A 95 -2.53 0.53 -19.61
CA ALA A 95 -1.47 1.44 -19.15
C ALA A 95 -1.99 2.46 -18.14
N ALA A 96 -3.23 2.92 -18.28
CA ALA A 96 -3.88 3.81 -17.32
C ALA A 96 -4.07 3.12 -15.96
N LEU A 97 -4.45 1.84 -15.92
CA LEU A 97 -4.57 1.08 -14.66
C LEU A 97 -3.21 0.90 -13.97
N GLU A 98 -2.16 0.63 -14.73
CA GLU A 98 -0.80 0.52 -14.20
C GLU A 98 -0.31 1.86 -13.64
N LEU A 99 -0.33 2.91 -14.45
CA LEU A 99 0.21 4.22 -14.06
C LEU A 99 -0.66 4.94 -13.04
N TYR A 100 -1.97 5.01 -13.26
CA TYR A 100 -2.86 5.76 -12.37
C TYR A 100 -3.35 4.91 -11.21
N GLY A 101 -3.68 3.64 -11.44
CA GLY A 101 -4.26 2.75 -10.42
C GLY A 101 -3.23 2.14 -9.46
N ILE A 102 -2.09 1.66 -9.97
CA ILE A 102 -1.08 0.99 -9.13
C ILE A 102 -0.04 1.98 -8.58
N PHE A 103 0.26 3.05 -9.32
CA PHE A 103 1.29 4.00 -8.92
C PHE A 103 0.72 5.30 -8.34
N LEU A 104 0.06 6.12 -9.15
CA LEU A 104 -0.32 7.48 -8.77
C LEU A 104 -1.35 7.53 -7.63
N LEU A 105 -2.42 6.73 -7.74
CA LEU A 105 -3.52 6.75 -6.77
C LEU A 105 -3.08 6.24 -5.38
N PRO A 106 -2.32 5.13 -5.25
CA PRO A 106 -1.72 4.71 -3.99
C PRO A 106 -0.81 5.77 -3.36
N LEU A 107 0.01 6.45 -4.18
CA LEU A 107 0.89 7.51 -3.69
C LEU A 107 0.09 8.66 -3.07
N LEU A 108 -0.96 9.13 -3.75
CA LEU A 108 -1.84 10.18 -3.25
C LEU A 108 -2.59 9.75 -1.99
N LEU A 109 -3.11 8.52 -1.98
CA LEU A 109 -3.85 7.99 -0.83
C LEU A 109 -2.97 7.86 0.40
N VAL A 110 -1.77 7.28 0.27
CA VAL A 110 -0.82 7.13 1.37
C VAL A 110 -0.32 8.49 1.85
N GLY A 111 -0.01 9.41 0.94
CA GLY A 111 0.40 10.77 1.28
C GLY A 111 -0.69 11.54 2.04
N LEU A 112 -1.94 11.45 1.59
CA LEU A 112 -3.07 12.05 2.28
C LEU A 112 -3.31 11.41 3.66
N ALA A 113 -3.28 10.08 3.74
CA ALA A 113 -3.43 9.38 5.02
C ALA A 113 -2.34 9.78 6.01
N TYR A 114 -1.11 9.93 5.53
CA TYR A 114 0.01 10.44 6.33
C TYR A 114 -0.23 11.87 6.79
N ALA A 115 -0.60 12.80 5.89
CA ALA A 115 -0.87 14.18 6.24
C ALA A 115 -1.97 14.32 7.30
N LEU A 116 -3.07 13.56 7.17
CA LEU A 116 -4.17 13.55 8.13
C LEU A 116 -3.82 12.91 9.49
N THR A 117 -2.73 12.14 9.55
CA THR A 117 -2.27 11.47 10.79
C THR A 117 -0.96 12.01 11.31
N PHE A 118 -0.40 13.04 10.66
CA PHE A 118 0.92 13.62 10.94
C PHE A 118 1.04 14.10 12.39
N ASP A 119 0.12 14.95 12.85
CA ASP A 119 0.12 15.53 14.20
C ASP A 119 0.04 14.48 15.32
N ARG A 120 -0.47 13.28 15.01
CA ARG A 120 -0.54 12.17 15.98
C ARG A 120 0.74 11.34 16.06
N HIS A 121 1.59 11.41 15.04
CA HIS A 121 2.78 10.57 14.93
C HIS A 121 4.08 11.32 15.25
N PHE A 122 4.05 12.65 15.25
CA PHE A 122 5.17 13.51 15.59
C PHE A 122 4.99 14.17 16.97
N LEU A 123 6.09 14.68 17.53
CA LEU A 123 6.08 15.41 18.79
C LEU A 123 5.14 16.61 18.64
N PRO A 124 4.14 16.78 19.51
CA PRO A 124 3.34 18.00 19.51
C PRO A 124 4.26 19.22 19.72
N ASP A 125 3.88 20.38 19.21
CA ASP A 125 4.71 21.60 19.27
C ASP A 125 5.23 21.86 20.70
N GLY A 126 4.39 21.68 21.72
CA GLY A 126 4.79 21.83 23.12
C GLY A 126 5.81 20.79 23.65
N GLU A 127 5.99 19.64 22.99
CA GLU A 127 7.12 18.73 23.26
C GLU A 127 8.37 19.10 22.47
N LEU A 128 8.20 19.62 21.23
CA LEU A 128 9.29 20.19 20.44
C LEU A 128 9.93 21.39 21.16
N GLU A 129 9.12 22.31 21.70
CA GLU A 129 9.59 23.42 22.54
C GLU A 129 10.34 22.92 23.77
N ARG A 130 9.83 21.87 24.44
CA ARG A 130 10.50 21.26 25.60
C ARG A 130 11.83 20.61 25.23
N LEU A 131 11.90 19.97 24.07
CA LEU A 131 13.14 19.38 23.55
C LEU A 131 14.15 20.49 23.20
N ARG A 132 13.69 21.58 22.59
CA ARG A 132 14.48 22.75 22.22
C ARG A 132 15.01 23.51 23.45
N ALA A 133 14.23 23.58 24.52
CA ALA A 133 14.66 24.11 25.81
C ALA A 133 15.67 23.21 26.53
N ARG A 134 15.60 21.88 26.33
CA ARG A 134 16.50 20.90 26.96
C ARG A 134 17.83 20.73 26.21
N PHE A 135 17.83 20.98 24.90
CA PHE A 135 19.01 20.95 24.04
C PHE A 135 19.11 22.28 23.27
N PRO A 136 19.42 23.40 23.96
CA PRO A 136 19.68 24.65 23.27
C PRO A 136 20.82 24.44 22.28
N ARG A 137 20.64 24.87 21.03
CA ARG A 137 21.71 24.83 20.03
C ARG A 137 22.90 25.59 20.59
N GLU A 138 24.07 24.97 20.60
CA GLU A 138 25.31 25.70 20.87
C GLU A 138 25.42 26.83 19.84
N PRO A 139 25.73 28.06 20.26
CA PRO A 139 25.87 29.18 19.35
C PRO A 139 26.93 28.82 18.29
N GLU A 140 26.54 28.89 17.02
CA GLU A 140 27.49 28.80 15.91
C GLU A 140 28.53 29.92 16.09
N ALA A 141 29.78 29.51 16.28
CA ALA A 141 30.93 30.38 16.54
C ALA A 141 31.40 31.13 15.28
#